data_AF-A0A937SBD4-F1
#
_entry.id   AF-A0A937SBD4-F1
#
_cell.length_a   1.000
_cell.length_b   1.000
_cell.length_c   1.000
_cell.angle_alpha   90.00
_cell.angle_beta   90.00
_cell.angle_gamma   90.00
#
_symmetry.space_group_name_H-M   'P 1'
#
loop_
_entity.id
_entity.type
_entity.pdbx_description
1 polymer ?
#
loop_
_entity_poly.entity_id
_entity_poly.type
_entity_poly.pdbx_seq_one_letter_code
_entity_poly.pdbx_strand_id
1 'polypeptide(L)'
;MRIPFKAKMHVLLFCILAVGLVCACTSSAPPTTAPPSQPAAMTGATSEKPPTSPDVPGASNMVKVVYFHPHIRCGPCIYVEVRTRENIETYFQSEVDSGRLTYEVYDLGDKANAGIANKYKVVGSQLFINVVKSGVDQIKHIGDVWMPKYLNDQDAFDELIQKTIRQALKDAS
;
A
#
# COMPACT_ATOMS: atom_id res chain seq x y z
N MET A 1 -7.48 23.73 52.49
CA MET A 1 -8.52 22.69 52.70
C MET A 1 -8.64 21.88 51.41
N ARG A 2 -8.09 20.66 51.40
CA ARG A 2 -8.02 19.79 50.20
C ARG A 2 -9.29 18.95 50.13
N ILE A 3 -10.03 19.05 49.02
CA ILE A 3 -11.31 18.35 48.80
C ILE A 3 -11.00 16.93 48.28
N PRO A 4 -11.51 15.85 48.90
CA PRO A 4 -11.18 14.48 48.51
C PRO A 4 -11.88 14.01 47.23
N PHE A 5 -11.07 13.43 46.35
CA PHE A 5 -11.35 13.02 44.95
C PHE A 5 -12.37 11.87 44.77
N LYS A 6 -12.95 11.32 45.85
CA LYS A 6 -13.83 10.12 45.78
C LYS A 6 -15.31 10.42 45.52
N ALA A 7 -15.74 11.69 45.56
CA ALA A 7 -17.16 12.05 45.48
C ALA A 7 -17.72 12.24 44.05
N LYS A 8 -16.88 12.22 43.00
CA LYS A 8 -17.32 12.46 41.60
C LYS A 8 -17.62 11.18 40.80
N MET A 9 -17.30 10.00 41.31
CA MET A 9 -17.41 8.75 40.54
C MET A 9 -18.69 7.95 40.79
N HIS A 10 -19.53 8.36 41.76
CA HIS A 10 -20.80 7.68 42.07
C HIS A 10 -22.06 8.46 41.65
N VAL A 11 -21.92 9.70 41.14
CA VAL A 11 -23.06 10.53 40.71
C VAL A 11 -23.40 10.36 39.22
N LEU A 12 -22.52 9.73 38.42
CA LEU A 12 -22.80 9.47 37.00
C LEU A 12 -23.30 8.04 36.72
N LEU A 13 -23.35 7.17 37.75
CA LEU A 13 -23.77 5.77 37.61
C LEU A 13 -25.26 5.54 37.95
N PHE A 14 -26.05 6.60 38.16
CA PHE A 14 -27.42 6.49 38.70
C PHE A 14 -28.52 7.17 37.85
N CYS A 15 -28.24 7.58 36.60
CA CYS A 15 -29.20 8.33 35.76
C CYS A 15 -29.74 7.63 34.50
N ILE A 16 -29.50 6.32 34.27
CA ILE A 16 -30.09 5.63 33.10
C ILE A 16 -30.71 4.29 33.49
N LEU A 17 -31.47 4.30 34.59
CA LEU A 17 -32.34 3.21 35.02
C LEU A 17 -33.74 3.80 35.27
N ALA A 18 -34.50 4.03 34.19
CA ALA A 18 -35.96 3.90 34.13
C ALA A 18 -36.52 4.41 32.81
N VAL A 19 -37.57 3.71 32.34
CA VAL A 19 -38.55 4.05 31.30
C VAL A 19 -38.22 3.58 29.88
N GLY A 20 -38.91 2.51 29.46
CA GLY A 20 -38.89 2.03 28.08
C GLY A 20 -39.47 0.63 27.76
N LEU A 21 -40.22 0.00 28.68
CA LEU A 21 -41.23 -1.04 28.36
C LEU A 21 -42.25 -0.36 27.40
N VAL A 22 -42.71 -0.84 26.24
CA VAL A 22 -43.26 -2.13 25.82
C VAL A 22 -43.42 -2.06 24.29
N CYS A 23 -43.06 -3.09 23.54
CA CYS A 23 -43.77 -3.43 22.28
C CYS A 23 -43.47 -4.89 21.93
N ALA A 24 -44.29 -5.78 22.46
CA ALA A 24 -44.39 -7.18 22.03
C ALA A 24 -45.69 -7.34 21.24
N CYS A 25 -45.62 -8.13 20.17
CA CYS A 25 -46.65 -8.75 19.32
C CYS A 25 -46.11 -8.68 17.87
N THR A 26 -46.02 -9.73 17.05
CA THR A 26 -46.56 -11.09 17.08
C THR A 26 -45.85 -11.85 15.96
N SER A 27 -45.51 -13.12 16.22
CA SER A 27 -44.94 -14.06 15.25
C SER A 27 -45.94 -14.39 14.12
N SER A 28 -45.44 -14.52 12.88
CA SER A 28 -46.06 -15.31 11.81
C SER A 28 -45.00 -15.64 10.75
N ALA A 29 -44.52 -16.89 10.73
CA ALA A 29 -43.93 -17.55 9.56
C ALA A 29 -45.02 -18.44 8.93
N PRO A 30 -45.09 -18.61 7.59
CA PRO A 30 -44.43 -19.77 6.91
C PRO A 30 -44.17 -19.49 5.39
N PRO A 31 -43.90 -20.47 4.48
CA PRO A 31 -43.28 -21.80 4.60
C PRO A 31 -41.99 -21.93 3.75
N THR A 32 -41.29 -23.04 4.00
CA THR A 32 -40.22 -23.66 3.20
C THR A 32 -40.58 -23.87 1.74
N THR A 33 -39.68 -23.46 0.84
CA THR A 33 -39.43 -24.12 -0.46
C THR A 33 -37.93 -24.05 -0.79
N ALA A 34 -37.20 -25.14 -0.54
CA ALA A 34 -36.15 -25.62 -1.47
C ALA A 34 -36.87 -26.27 -2.68
N PRO A 35 -36.27 -26.64 -3.85
CA PRO A 35 -34.86 -26.95 -4.19
C PRO A 35 -34.48 -26.38 -5.63
N PRO A 36 -33.42 -26.81 -6.40
CA PRO A 36 -32.52 -27.93 -6.24
C PRO A 36 -31.00 -27.71 -6.41
N SER A 37 -30.32 -28.73 -5.93
CA SER A 37 -28.96 -29.21 -6.16
C SER A 37 -28.63 -29.33 -7.65
N GLN A 38 -27.43 -28.89 -8.07
CA GLN A 38 -26.35 -29.77 -8.58
C GLN A 38 -25.14 -28.96 -9.11
N PRO A 39 -23.96 -29.61 -9.19
CA PRO A 39 -22.67 -28.96 -9.37
C PRO A 39 -22.32 -28.80 -10.85
N ALA A 40 -21.69 -27.69 -11.19
CA ALA A 40 -20.94 -27.56 -12.44
C ALA A 40 -19.49 -27.22 -12.11
N ALA A 41 -18.65 -28.23 -12.25
CA ALA A 41 -17.24 -28.03 -12.53
C ALA A 41 -17.11 -27.16 -13.80
N MET A 42 -16.33 -26.09 -13.72
CA MET A 42 -15.64 -25.55 -14.90
C MET A 42 -14.15 -25.51 -14.58
N THR A 43 -13.52 -26.60 -15.01
CA THR A 43 -12.16 -26.68 -15.50
C THR A 43 -11.73 -25.46 -16.32
N GLY A 44 -10.49 -25.03 -16.11
CA GLY A 44 -9.67 -24.40 -17.13
C GLY A 44 -9.67 -22.87 -17.10
N ALA A 45 -8.76 -22.30 -16.31
CA ALA A 45 -8.17 -21.00 -16.65
C ALA A 45 -6.66 -21.16 -16.54
N THR A 46 -6.06 -21.30 -17.72
CA THR A 46 -4.63 -21.26 -18.01
C THR A 46 -3.91 -20.22 -17.16
N SER A 47 -2.77 -20.64 -16.61
CA SER A 47 -1.76 -19.75 -16.07
C SER A 47 -1.23 -18.88 -17.22
N GLU A 48 -1.90 -17.76 -17.48
CA GLU A 48 -1.48 -16.79 -18.47
C GLU A 48 -0.38 -15.93 -17.84
N LYS A 49 0.85 -16.25 -18.23
CA LYS A 49 2.06 -15.46 -17.98
C LYS A 49 1.76 -13.97 -18.27
N PRO A 50 2.21 -13.03 -17.42
CA PRO A 50 2.03 -11.59 -17.66
C PRO A 50 2.48 -11.21 -19.08
N PRO A 51 1.75 -10.30 -19.77
CA PRO A 51 2.08 -9.90 -21.13
C PRO A 51 3.47 -9.30 -21.13
N THR A 52 4.38 -9.97 -21.84
CA THR A 52 5.70 -9.42 -22.16
C THR A 52 5.45 -8.27 -23.14
N SER A 53 5.65 -7.05 -22.67
CA SER A 53 5.64 -5.85 -23.51
C SER A 53 6.65 -6.04 -24.65
N PRO A 54 6.38 -5.55 -25.88
CA PRO A 54 7.34 -5.64 -26.98
C PRO A 54 8.66 -4.99 -26.56
N ASP A 55 9.78 -5.70 -26.78
CA ASP A 55 11.11 -5.10 -26.79
C ASP A 55 11.05 -3.94 -27.80
N VAL A 56 11.18 -2.70 -27.29
CA VAL A 56 11.38 -1.52 -28.14
C VAL A 56 12.89 -1.40 -28.32
N PRO A 57 13.45 -1.72 -29.50
CA PRO A 57 14.88 -1.60 -29.73
C PRO A 57 15.27 -0.12 -29.61
N GLY A 58 16.12 0.19 -28.62
CA GLY A 58 16.58 1.56 -28.33
C GLY A 58 16.11 2.16 -27.01
N ALA A 59 15.33 1.45 -26.19
CA ALA A 59 15.02 1.88 -24.83
C ALA A 59 16.30 1.85 -23.95
N SER A 60 16.71 3.01 -23.44
CA SER A 60 17.83 3.11 -22.49
C SER A 60 17.51 2.38 -21.20
N ASN A 61 18.49 1.67 -20.64
CA ASN A 61 18.33 1.04 -19.35
C ASN A 61 18.21 2.10 -18.26
N MET A 62 17.23 1.94 -17.37
CA MET A 62 16.98 2.89 -16.28
C MET A 62 16.43 2.19 -15.05
N VAL A 63 16.52 2.87 -13.92
CA VAL A 63 15.91 2.46 -12.66
C VAL A 63 14.79 3.43 -12.31
N LYS A 64 13.65 2.90 -11.88
CA LYS A 64 12.54 3.68 -11.33
C LYS A 64 12.29 3.27 -9.89
N VAL A 65 12.33 4.22 -8.98
CA VAL A 65 11.77 4.08 -7.64
C VAL A 65 10.36 4.63 -7.71
N VAL A 66 9.36 3.81 -7.39
CA VAL A 66 7.95 4.17 -7.57
C VAL A 66 7.21 3.98 -6.26
N TYR A 67 6.63 5.05 -5.75
CA TYR A 67 5.81 5.02 -4.55
C TYR A 67 4.34 5.26 -4.88
N PHE A 68 3.47 4.40 -4.38
CA PHE A 68 2.03 4.58 -4.45
C PHE A 68 1.50 4.85 -3.06
N HIS A 69 0.49 5.72 -2.96
CA HIS A 69 -0.20 5.99 -1.71
C HIS A 69 -1.71 6.17 -1.93
N PRO A 70 -2.56 5.83 -0.94
CA PRO A 70 -3.95 6.27 -0.93
C PRO A 70 -4.04 7.79 -0.82
N HIS A 71 -5.15 8.37 -1.25
CA HIS A 71 -5.40 9.82 -1.18
C HIS A 71 -5.23 10.37 0.24
N ILE A 72 -5.75 9.64 1.24
CA ILE A 72 -5.57 9.94 2.66
C ILE A 72 -4.39 9.16 3.19
N ARG A 73 -3.31 9.87 3.57
CA ARG A 73 -2.05 9.29 4.02
C ARG A 73 -1.95 9.31 5.55
N CYS A 74 -1.47 8.21 6.13
CA CYS A 74 -1.07 8.17 7.54
C CYS A 74 0.40 8.59 7.73
N GLY A 75 0.83 8.80 8.98
CA GLY A 75 2.20 9.23 9.30
C GLY A 75 3.30 8.38 8.65
N PRO A 76 3.29 7.03 8.79
CA PRO A 76 4.25 6.17 8.12
C PRO A 76 4.25 6.28 6.58
N CYS A 77 3.09 6.50 5.96
CA CYS A 77 3.03 6.70 4.51
C CYS A 77 3.77 7.97 4.07
N ILE A 78 3.63 9.05 4.84
CA ILE A 78 4.33 10.31 4.60
C ILE A 78 5.83 10.13 4.86
N TYR A 79 6.19 9.42 5.93
CA TYR A 79 7.59 9.12 6.27
C TYR A 79 8.31 8.39 5.14
N VAL A 80 7.76 7.27 4.65
CA VAL A 80 8.38 6.48 3.56
C VAL A 80 8.56 7.32 2.31
N GLU A 81 7.57 8.13 1.94
CA GLU A 81 7.63 9.00 0.76
C GLU A 81 8.74 10.04 0.85
N VAL A 82 8.75 10.79 1.96
CA VAL A 82 9.67 11.90 2.17
C VAL A 82 11.08 11.38 2.33
N ARG A 83 11.29 10.35 3.15
CA ARG A 83 12.63 9.82 3.41
C ARG A 83 13.25 9.15 2.19
N THR A 84 12.44 8.50 1.37
CA THR A 84 12.89 7.95 0.08
C THR A 84 13.32 9.07 -0.86
N ARG A 85 12.52 10.14 -0.97
CA ARG A 85 12.86 11.33 -1.77
C ARG A 85 14.20 11.93 -1.34
N GLU A 86 14.35 12.18 -0.05
CA GLU A 86 15.57 12.78 0.53
C GLU A 86 16.81 11.92 0.26
N ASN A 87 16.71 10.59 0.35
CA ASN A 87 17.83 9.70 0.00
C ASN A 87 18.22 9.83 -1.47
N ILE A 88 17.24 9.89 -2.37
CA ILE A 88 17.48 9.99 -3.81
C ILE A 88 18.15 11.33 -4.15
N GLU A 89 17.58 12.43 -3.64
CA GLU A 89 18.10 13.79 -3.86
C GLU A 89 19.49 13.97 -3.24
N THR A 90 19.77 13.33 -2.10
CA THR A 90 21.08 13.47 -1.42
C THR A 90 22.17 12.61 -2.05
N TYR A 91 21.87 11.36 -2.41
CA TYR A 91 22.91 10.36 -2.71
C TYR A 91 22.93 9.87 -4.17
N PHE A 92 21.92 10.19 -4.98
CA PHE A 92 21.75 9.68 -6.33
C PHE A 92 21.41 10.76 -7.37
N GLN A 93 21.68 12.03 -7.04
CA GLN A 93 21.33 13.14 -7.92
C GLN A 93 22.01 13.03 -9.30
N SER A 94 23.24 12.51 -9.39
CA SER A 94 23.91 12.28 -10.68
C SER A 94 23.17 11.29 -11.58
N GLU A 95 22.57 10.25 -11.01
CA GLU A 95 21.78 9.25 -11.73
C GLU A 95 20.43 9.81 -12.14
N VAL A 96 19.86 10.71 -11.32
CA VAL A 96 18.66 11.47 -11.67
C VAL A 96 18.94 12.41 -12.84
N ASP A 97 20.00 13.21 -12.75
CA ASP A 97 20.37 14.19 -13.78
C ASP A 97 20.72 13.54 -15.12
N SER A 98 21.27 12.32 -15.08
CA SER A 98 21.56 11.52 -16.29
C SER A 98 20.37 10.71 -16.81
N GLY A 99 19.22 10.73 -16.12
CA GLY A 99 18.03 9.94 -16.48
C GLY A 99 18.16 8.44 -16.23
N ARG A 100 19.21 8.01 -15.52
CA ARG A 100 19.43 6.60 -15.14
C ARG A 100 18.58 6.18 -13.93
N LEU A 101 18.13 7.15 -13.12
CA LEU A 101 17.25 6.96 -11.98
C LEU A 101 16.08 7.94 -12.04
N THR A 102 14.88 7.48 -11.70
CA THR A 102 13.71 8.35 -11.49
C THR A 102 13.02 8.00 -10.17
N TYR A 103 12.40 9.00 -9.55
CA TYR A 103 11.49 8.82 -8.42
C TYR A 103 10.10 9.31 -8.79
N GLU A 104 9.13 8.40 -8.78
CA GLU A 104 7.75 8.66 -9.18
C GLU A 104 6.82 8.42 -7.98
N VAL A 105 5.86 9.32 -7.75
CA VAL A 105 4.87 9.21 -6.68
C VAL A 105 3.46 9.29 -7.27
N TYR A 106 2.61 8.33 -6.94
CA TYR A 106 1.25 8.21 -7.49
C TYR A 106 0.18 8.13 -6.40
N ASP A 107 -0.82 9.01 -6.49
CA ASP A 107 -2.03 8.96 -5.68
C ASP A 107 -3.02 7.94 -6.28
N LEU A 108 -3.38 6.91 -5.52
CA LEU A 108 -4.35 5.88 -5.91
C LEU A 108 -5.81 6.39 -5.93
N GLY A 109 -6.09 7.56 -5.35
CA GLY A 109 -7.38 8.23 -5.46
C GLY A 109 -7.61 8.89 -6.81
N ASP A 110 -6.55 9.15 -7.58
CA ASP A 110 -6.65 9.71 -8.92
C ASP A 110 -6.88 8.60 -9.96
N LYS A 111 -8.00 8.69 -10.68
CA LYS A 111 -8.37 7.73 -11.74
C LYS A 111 -7.39 7.72 -12.89
N ALA A 112 -6.65 8.81 -13.14
CA ALA A 112 -5.60 8.85 -14.15
C ALA A 112 -4.47 7.85 -13.85
N ASN A 113 -4.27 7.50 -12.58
CA ASN A 113 -3.23 6.57 -12.13
C ASN A 113 -3.67 5.09 -12.15
N ALA A 114 -4.91 4.78 -12.54
CA ALA A 114 -5.43 3.41 -12.50
C ALA A 114 -4.61 2.43 -13.36
N GLY A 115 -4.16 2.87 -14.54
CA GLY A 115 -3.33 2.04 -15.43
C GLY A 115 -1.98 1.68 -14.82
N ILE A 116 -1.28 2.66 -14.26
CA ILE A 116 0.03 2.44 -13.64
C ILE A 116 -0.09 1.64 -12.33
N ALA A 117 -1.12 1.89 -11.53
CA ALA A 117 -1.40 1.10 -10.33
C ALA A 117 -1.68 -0.37 -10.66
N ASN A 118 -2.41 -0.65 -11.75
CA ASN A 118 -2.66 -2.02 -12.20
C ASN A 118 -1.40 -2.70 -12.76
N LYS A 119 -0.51 -1.97 -13.45
CA LYS A 119 0.80 -2.49 -13.90
C LYS A 119 1.62 -3.01 -12.71
N TYR A 120 1.65 -2.24 -11.62
CA TYR A 120 2.40 -2.58 -10.41
C TYR A 120 1.62 -3.49 -9.44
N LYS A 121 0.36 -3.84 -9.75
CA LYS A 121 -0.52 -4.67 -8.90
C LYS A 121 -0.65 -4.13 -7.47
N VAL A 122 -0.78 -2.81 -7.37
CA VAL A 122 -0.70 -2.10 -6.10
C VAL A 122 -1.93 -2.33 -5.25
N VAL A 123 -1.70 -2.54 -3.95
CA VAL A 123 -2.74 -2.61 -2.92
C VAL A 123 -2.40 -1.67 -1.76
N GLY A 124 -2.88 -0.42 -1.82
CA GLY A 124 -2.61 0.61 -0.81
C GLY A 124 -1.21 1.22 -0.93
N SER A 125 -0.61 1.63 0.19
CA SER A 125 0.72 2.26 0.18
C SER A 125 1.80 1.23 -0.07
N GLN A 126 2.56 1.38 -1.16
CA GLN A 126 3.62 0.43 -1.53
C GLN A 126 4.76 1.15 -2.25
N LEU A 127 5.99 0.75 -1.92
CA LEU A 127 7.20 1.25 -2.55
C LEU A 127 7.81 0.14 -3.42
N PHE A 128 8.22 0.48 -4.64
CA PHE A 128 8.80 -0.45 -5.59
C PHE A 128 10.12 0.07 -6.15
N ILE A 129 10.95 -0.87 -6.56
CA ILE A 129 12.09 -0.65 -7.46
C ILE A 129 11.78 -1.37 -8.77
N ASN A 130 11.95 -0.69 -9.89
CA ASN A 130 11.78 -1.26 -11.23
C ASN A 130 13.05 -1.03 -12.04
N VAL A 131 13.72 -2.11 -12.41
CA VAL A 131 14.83 -2.06 -13.37
C VAL A 131 14.24 -2.26 -14.77
N VAL A 132 14.36 -1.26 -15.62
CA VAL A 132 13.96 -1.34 -17.03
C VAL A 132 15.20 -1.67 -17.83
N LYS A 133 15.25 -2.86 -18.42
CA LYS A 133 16.37 -3.32 -19.25
C LYS A 133 15.86 -3.70 -20.64
N SER A 134 16.39 -3.05 -21.67
CA SER A 134 15.93 -3.24 -23.06
C SER A 134 14.41 -3.05 -23.24
N GLY A 135 13.78 -2.21 -22.43
CA GLY A 135 12.33 -1.97 -22.45
C GLY A 135 11.51 -2.96 -21.61
N VAL A 136 12.14 -3.96 -20.99
CA VAL A 136 11.48 -4.94 -20.11
C VAL A 136 11.57 -4.48 -18.65
N ASP A 137 10.41 -4.33 -18.02
CA ASP A 137 10.32 -4.02 -16.59
C ASP A 137 10.67 -5.22 -15.69
N GLN A 138 11.42 -4.96 -14.62
CA GLN A 138 11.73 -5.90 -13.55
C GLN A 138 11.31 -5.28 -12.21
N ILE A 139 10.01 -5.35 -11.93
CA ILE A 139 9.37 -4.71 -10.77
C ILE A 139 9.52 -5.58 -9.53
N LYS A 140 10.02 -4.98 -8.44
CA LYS A 140 10.12 -5.60 -7.11
C LYS A 140 9.54 -4.70 -6.04
N HIS A 141 8.70 -5.25 -5.18
CA HIS A 141 8.16 -4.57 -4.00
C HIS A 141 9.22 -4.49 -2.90
N ILE A 142 9.45 -3.30 -2.35
CA ILE A 142 10.34 -3.08 -1.20
C ILE A 142 9.50 -3.09 0.08
N GLY A 143 8.93 -4.25 0.42
CA GLY A 143 8.02 -4.37 1.56
C GLY A 143 8.67 -4.14 2.92
N ASP A 144 10.00 -4.29 3.00
CA ASP A 144 10.76 -4.14 4.24
C ASP A 144 10.62 -2.75 4.86
N VAL A 145 10.41 -1.69 4.05
CA VAL A 145 10.27 -0.30 4.55
C VAL A 145 9.17 -0.13 5.61
N TRP A 146 8.20 -1.05 5.66
CA TRP A 146 7.10 -1.02 6.61
C TRP A 146 7.41 -1.71 7.96
N MET A 147 8.56 -2.40 8.07
CA MET A 147 8.92 -3.06 9.32
C MET A 147 9.30 -2.02 10.40
N PRO A 148 8.99 -2.27 11.68
CA PRO A 148 9.29 -1.34 12.78
C PRO A 148 10.76 -0.92 12.86
N LYS A 149 11.69 -1.79 12.42
CA LYS A 149 13.11 -1.46 12.34
C LYS A 149 13.35 -0.21 11.49
N TYR A 150 12.78 -0.16 10.29
CA TYR A 150 13.05 0.92 9.33
C TYR A 150 12.16 2.14 9.57
N LEU A 151 11.02 1.99 10.25
CA LEU A 151 10.16 3.14 10.59
C LEU A 151 10.66 3.91 11.83
N ASN A 152 11.46 3.27 12.69
CA ASN A 152 11.94 3.86 13.95
C ASN A 152 13.44 4.14 13.96
N ASP A 153 14.18 3.70 12.93
CA ASP A 153 15.61 3.91 12.77
C ASP A 153 15.87 4.43 11.36
N GLN A 154 16.20 5.72 11.29
CA GLN A 154 16.43 6.43 10.04
C GLN A 154 17.65 5.90 9.29
N ASP A 155 18.75 5.59 10.00
CA ASP A 155 19.97 5.12 9.37
C ASP A 155 19.74 3.74 8.75
N ALA A 156 18.99 2.88 9.43
CA ALA A 156 18.57 1.60 8.88
C ALA A 156 17.69 1.76 7.63
N PHE A 157 16.77 2.72 7.62
CA PHE A 157 15.94 3.02 6.45
C PHE A 157 16.79 3.49 5.27
N ASP A 158 17.70 4.42 5.51
CA ASP A 158 18.60 4.97 4.50
C ASP A 158 19.47 3.88 3.90
N GLU A 159 20.07 3.02 4.74
CA GLU A 159 20.88 1.90 4.27
C GLU A 159 20.07 0.97 3.36
N LEU A 160 18.82 0.64 3.73
CA LEU A 160 17.93 -0.19 2.93
C LEU A 160 17.68 0.44 1.55
N ILE A 161 17.30 1.71 1.49
CA ILE A 161 17.00 2.42 0.24
C ILE A 161 18.26 2.53 -0.62
N GLN A 162 19.37 2.99 -0.05
CA GLN A 162 20.62 3.16 -0.79
C GLN A 162 21.14 1.84 -1.35
N LYS A 163 21.14 0.77 -0.54
CA LYS A 163 21.56 -0.56 -0.99
C LYS A 163 20.67 -1.07 -2.13
N THR A 164 19.36 -0.88 -2.01
CA THR A 164 18.40 -1.30 -3.03
C THR A 164 18.62 -0.57 -4.35
N ILE A 165 18.76 0.76 -4.32
CA ILE A 165 19.00 1.58 -5.53
C ILE A 165 20.36 1.25 -6.14
N ARG A 166 21.44 1.18 -5.35
CA ARG A 166 22.77 0.80 -5.84
C ARG A 166 22.79 -0.59 -6.46
N GLN A 167 21.97 -1.52 -5.99
CA GLN A 167 21.85 -2.83 -6.62
C GLN A 167 21.11 -2.72 -7.96
N ALA A 168 19.96 -2.05 -7.98
CA ALA A 168 19.19 -1.86 -9.20
C ALA A 168 19.98 -1.15 -10.31
N LEU A 169 20.79 -0.13 -9.97
CA LEU A 169 21.64 0.57 -10.93
C LEU A 169 22.72 -0.34 -11.54
N LYS A 170 23.26 -1.28 -10.75
CA LYS A 170 24.19 -2.30 -11.27
C LYS A 170 23.47 -3.29 -12.20
N ASP A 171 22.27 -3.72 -11.82
CA ASP A 171 21.47 -4.67 -12.61
C ASP A 171 21.01 -4.07 -13.95
N ALA A 172 20.78 -2.74 -13.98
CA ALA A 172 20.42 -1.97 -15.16
C ALA A 172 21.62 -1.69 -16.10
N SER A 173 22.86 -1.88 -15.64
CA SER A 173 24.05 -1.63 -16.46
C SER A 173 24.29 -2.74 -17.49
#